data_AF-A0A6A6YCI4-F1
#
_entry.id   AF-A0A6A6YCI4-F1
#
_cell.length_a   1.000
_cell.length_b   1.000
_cell.length_c   1.000
_cell.angle_alpha   90.00
_cell.angle_beta   90.00
_cell.angle_gamma   90.00
#
_symmetry.space_group_name_H-M   'P 1'
#
loop_
_entity.id
_entity.type
_entity.pdbx_description
1 polymer ?
#
loop_
_entity_poly.entity_id
_entity_poly.type
_entity_poly.pdbx_seq_one_letter_code
_entity_poly.pdbx_strand_id
1 'polypeptide(L)'
;MILQIIRQGLQGAADSREEIRDHFESIFQSSIFEPETHDRLLFDDDSFSRSRLYFWAVDSLALFQSQVQDAAKQWDLFWKAKESDLRHLEDAKVSKFGKGIISSWKMNDEDALTIQESAQLVDVQCQRLRDLSVRFKDLHGRAIGLRDGLFNASSVIEAREATKLAENVKLLTYVTIFFLPLGFCVALWSMNDNIDTIAFAVTTTAVALGTYVLVANLNNFVGGIKIASKKLRKDVIASMEKEKSDGWKKLGKGFGTFKPDREKITPSEWWVVYYIMVKLVRTPRPNRLFRRLVNTKASSDEERQGGSPEK
;
A
#
# COMPACT_ATOMS: atom_id res chain seq x y z
N MET A 1 -38.82 -41.69 -9.99
CA MET A 1 -38.79 -40.73 -11.10
C MET A 1 -38.27 -39.34 -10.69
N ILE A 2 -38.96 -38.55 -9.85
CA ILE A 2 -38.49 -37.18 -9.47
C ILE A 2 -37.09 -37.20 -8.82
N LEU A 3 -36.85 -38.11 -7.87
CA LEU A 3 -35.54 -38.24 -7.20
C LEU A 3 -34.41 -38.69 -8.15
N GLN A 4 -34.72 -39.45 -9.20
CA GLN A 4 -33.74 -39.84 -10.21
C GLN A 4 -33.33 -38.65 -11.10
N ILE A 5 -34.28 -37.78 -11.46
CA ILE A 5 -33.99 -36.55 -12.22
C ILE A 5 -33.13 -35.61 -11.37
N ILE A 6 -33.46 -35.42 -10.09
CA ILE A 6 -32.66 -34.59 -9.18
C ILE A 6 -31.25 -35.16 -9.03
N ARG A 7 -31.12 -36.48 -8.86
CA ARG A 7 -29.83 -37.16 -8.82
C ARG A 7 -29.00 -36.89 -10.09
N GLN A 8 -29.58 -37.08 -11.28
CA GLN A 8 -28.87 -36.85 -12.54
C GLN A 8 -28.44 -35.38 -12.70
N GLY A 9 -29.31 -34.43 -12.33
CA GLY A 9 -28.98 -33.01 -12.35
C GLY A 9 -27.84 -32.64 -11.41
N LEU A 10 -27.86 -33.17 -10.18
CA LEU A 10 -26.79 -32.96 -9.21
C LEU A 10 -25.48 -33.64 -9.61
N GLN A 11 -25.55 -34.82 -10.24
CA GLN A 11 -24.38 -35.50 -10.77
C GLN A 11 -23.72 -34.71 -11.89
N GLY A 12 -24.47 -34.25 -12.90
CA GLY A 12 -23.92 -33.40 -13.96
C GLY A 12 -23.39 -32.06 -13.44
N ALA A 13 -24.04 -31.50 -12.41
CA ALA A 13 -23.54 -30.32 -11.72
C ALA A 13 -22.23 -30.62 -10.97
N ALA A 14 -22.07 -31.78 -10.33
CA ALA A 14 -20.82 -32.15 -9.67
C ALA A 14 -19.69 -32.36 -10.68
N ASP A 15 -19.94 -33.09 -11.76
CA ASP A 15 -18.93 -33.45 -12.76
C ASP A 15 -18.40 -32.19 -13.49
N SER A 16 -19.29 -31.29 -13.93
CA SER A 16 -18.87 -30.01 -14.54
C SER A 16 -18.06 -29.11 -13.59
N ARG A 17 -18.32 -29.19 -12.27
CA ARG A 17 -17.58 -28.43 -11.27
C ARG A 17 -16.22 -29.04 -10.97
N GLU A 18 -16.08 -30.37 -11.10
CA GLU A 18 -14.79 -31.04 -11.05
C GLU A 18 -13.89 -30.63 -12.22
N GLU A 19 -14.44 -30.55 -13.44
CA GLU A 19 -13.68 -30.07 -14.61
C GLU A 19 -13.17 -28.64 -14.42
N ILE A 20 -14.03 -27.74 -13.90
CA ILE A 20 -13.65 -26.36 -13.61
C ILE A 20 -12.54 -26.32 -12.57
N ARG A 21 -12.64 -27.11 -11.49
CA ARG A 21 -11.60 -27.22 -10.47
C ARG A 21 -10.27 -27.63 -11.09
N ASP A 22 -10.26 -28.68 -11.90
CA ASP A 22 -9.03 -29.23 -12.48
C ASP A 22 -8.37 -28.22 -13.42
N HIS A 23 -9.16 -27.43 -14.14
CA HIS A 23 -8.65 -26.32 -14.93
C HIS A 23 -7.95 -25.25 -14.07
N PHE A 24 -8.56 -24.82 -12.96
CA PHE A 24 -7.93 -23.86 -12.04
C PHE A 24 -6.67 -24.44 -11.37
N GLU A 25 -6.71 -25.71 -10.96
CA GLU A 25 -5.54 -26.39 -10.39
C GLU A 25 -4.37 -26.43 -11.38
N SER A 26 -4.63 -26.74 -12.65
CA SER A 26 -3.61 -26.72 -13.70
C SER A 26 -3.01 -25.33 -13.91
N ILE A 27 -3.84 -24.27 -13.92
CA ILE A 27 -3.36 -22.89 -14.06
C ILE A 27 -2.44 -22.52 -12.89
N PHE A 28 -2.78 -22.92 -11.66
CA PHE A 28 -2.00 -22.55 -10.48
C PHE A 28 -0.79 -23.45 -10.23
N GLN A 29 -0.81 -24.74 -10.62
CA GLN A 29 0.31 -25.67 -10.41
C GLN A 29 1.43 -25.51 -11.43
N SER A 30 1.10 -25.27 -12.69
CA SER A 30 2.09 -25.10 -13.77
C SER A 30 3.09 -23.96 -13.52
N SER A 31 2.73 -23.03 -12.63
CA SER A 31 3.49 -21.82 -12.34
C SER A 31 4.52 -21.98 -11.21
N ILE A 32 4.37 -22.96 -10.31
CA ILE A 32 5.15 -23.02 -9.05
C ILE A 32 6.48 -23.79 -9.19
N PHE A 33 6.58 -24.76 -10.11
CA PHE A 33 7.66 -25.76 -10.08
C PHE A 33 8.91 -25.42 -10.90
N GLU A 34 8.91 -24.34 -11.68
CA GLU A 34 10.03 -23.98 -12.54
C GLU A 34 10.65 -22.64 -12.08
N PRO A 35 11.89 -22.64 -11.54
CA PRO A 35 12.47 -21.46 -10.88
C PRO A 35 12.54 -20.21 -11.75
N GLU A 36 12.89 -20.34 -13.04
CA GLU A 36 12.97 -19.20 -13.96
C GLU A 36 11.57 -18.66 -14.32
N THR A 37 10.58 -19.55 -14.41
CA THR A 37 9.19 -19.20 -14.66
C THR A 37 8.55 -18.56 -13.42
N HIS A 38 8.95 -19.02 -12.22
CA HIS A 38 8.57 -18.48 -10.91
C HIS A 38 9.06 -17.04 -10.70
N ASP A 39 10.32 -16.73 -11.03
CA ASP A 39 10.82 -15.36 -10.92
C ASP A 39 10.10 -14.41 -11.88
N ARG A 40 9.71 -14.92 -13.05
CA ARG A 40 8.86 -14.17 -13.97
C ARG A 40 7.46 -13.95 -13.38
N LEU A 41 6.92 -14.86 -12.57
CA LEU A 41 5.57 -14.79 -11.95
C LEU A 41 5.42 -13.74 -10.86
N LEU A 42 6.53 -13.24 -10.29
CA LEU A 42 6.52 -12.10 -9.38
C LEU A 42 6.08 -10.80 -10.06
N PHE A 43 6.11 -10.75 -11.39
CA PHE A 43 5.88 -9.56 -12.17
C PHE A 43 4.81 -9.79 -13.22
N ASP A 44 4.03 -8.74 -13.47
CA ASP A 44 3.06 -8.74 -14.55
C ASP A 44 3.71 -8.30 -15.86
N ASP A 45 3.05 -8.60 -16.97
CA ASP A 45 3.41 -8.01 -18.26
C ASP A 45 2.80 -6.60 -18.40
N ASP A 46 3.23 -5.83 -19.42
CA ASP A 46 2.71 -4.47 -19.66
C ASP A 46 1.18 -4.43 -19.90
N SER A 47 0.57 -5.57 -20.23
CA SER A 47 -0.88 -5.72 -20.46
C SER A 47 -1.67 -6.13 -19.22
N PHE A 48 -1.00 -6.29 -18.08
CA PHE A 48 -1.55 -6.74 -16.81
C PHE A 48 -2.30 -8.08 -16.89
N SER A 49 -1.87 -8.97 -17.78
CA SER A 49 -2.54 -10.23 -18.08
C SER A 49 -2.66 -11.12 -16.85
N ARG A 50 -1.65 -11.17 -15.99
CA ARG A 50 -1.68 -12.01 -14.79
C ARG A 50 -2.48 -11.42 -13.66
N SER A 51 -2.39 -10.11 -13.44
CA SER A 51 -3.28 -9.44 -12.49
C SER A 51 -4.73 -9.69 -12.88
N ARG A 52 -5.08 -9.50 -14.17
CA ARG A 52 -6.43 -9.76 -14.69
C ARG A 52 -6.84 -11.22 -14.50
N LEU A 53 -5.94 -12.17 -14.76
CA LEU A 53 -6.20 -13.60 -14.54
C LEU A 53 -6.49 -13.89 -13.06
N TYR A 54 -5.69 -13.39 -12.13
CA TYR A 54 -5.89 -13.63 -10.70
C TYR A 54 -7.15 -12.95 -10.17
N PHE A 55 -7.47 -11.72 -10.61
CA PHE A 55 -8.76 -11.09 -10.29
C PHE A 55 -9.94 -11.92 -10.80
N TRP A 56 -9.90 -12.30 -12.08
CA TRP A 56 -10.93 -13.13 -12.67
C TRP A 56 -11.08 -14.46 -11.92
N ALA A 57 -9.97 -15.09 -11.52
CA ALA A 57 -10.00 -16.33 -10.78
C ALA A 57 -10.60 -16.15 -9.38
N VAL A 58 -10.23 -15.10 -8.64
CA VAL A 58 -10.82 -14.79 -7.33
C VAL A 58 -12.34 -14.59 -7.44
N ASP A 59 -12.79 -13.76 -8.38
CA ASP A 59 -14.21 -13.48 -8.57
C ASP A 59 -14.97 -14.75 -9.00
N SER A 60 -14.41 -15.50 -9.94
CA SER A 60 -15.03 -16.74 -10.45
C SER A 60 -15.13 -17.82 -9.38
N LEU A 61 -14.05 -18.04 -8.61
CA LEU A 61 -14.02 -19.04 -7.53
C LEU A 61 -14.99 -18.67 -6.40
N ALA A 62 -15.14 -17.39 -6.07
CA ALA A 62 -16.13 -16.94 -5.09
C ALA A 62 -17.57 -17.22 -5.56
N LEU A 63 -17.87 -16.95 -6.83
CA LEU A 63 -19.18 -17.25 -7.43
C LEU A 63 -19.46 -18.75 -7.43
N PHE A 64 -18.50 -19.57 -7.86
CA PHE A 64 -18.65 -21.03 -7.89
C PHE A 64 -18.83 -21.62 -6.49
N GLN A 65 -18.08 -21.12 -5.50
CA GLN A 65 -18.25 -21.51 -4.11
C GLN A 65 -19.68 -21.26 -3.63
N SER A 66 -20.25 -20.07 -3.89
CA SER A 66 -21.63 -19.76 -3.49
C SER A 66 -22.62 -20.69 -4.19
N GLN A 67 -22.50 -20.86 -5.50
CA GLN A 67 -23.42 -21.68 -6.30
C GLN A 67 -23.44 -23.15 -5.82
N VAL A 68 -22.28 -23.72 -5.52
CA VAL A 68 -22.17 -25.11 -5.03
C VAL A 68 -22.76 -25.26 -3.62
N GLN A 69 -22.53 -24.28 -2.74
CA GLN A 69 -23.13 -24.28 -1.40
C GLN A 69 -24.65 -24.13 -1.44
N ASP A 70 -25.15 -23.26 -2.31
CA ASP A 70 -26.58 -23.03 -2.44
C ASP A 70 -27.29 -24.25 -3.04
N ALA A 71 -26.69 -24.91 -4.03
CA ALA A 71 -27.20 -26.17 -4.58
C ALA A 71 -27.32 -27.28 -3.50
N ALA A 72 -26.29 -27.44 -2.67
CA ALA A 72 -26.32 -28.42 -1.57
C ALA A 72 -27.38 -28.05 -0.50
N LYS A 73 -27.51 -26.77 -0.14
CA LYS A 73 -28.52 -26.29 0.81
C LYS A 73 -29.95 -26.46 0.28
N GLN A 74 -30.17 -26.18 -1.00
CA GLN A 74 -31.48 -26.34 -1.63
C GLN A 74 -31.97 -27.79 -1.58
N TRP A 75 -31.05 -28.74 -1.79
CA TRP A 75 -31.37 -30.15 -1.59
C TRP A 75 -31.76 -30.46 -0.13
N ASP A 76 -30.98 -30.00 0.85
CA ASP A 76 -31.28 -30.23 2.27
C ASP A 76 -32.66 -29.66 2.68
N LEU A 77 -33.00 -28.48 2.17
CA LEU A 77 -34.30 -27.84 2.41
C LEU A 77 -35.44 -28.61 1.73
N PHE A 78 -35.24 -29.02 0.47
CA PHE A 78 -36.21 -29.82 -0.27
C PHE A 78 -36.48 -31.16 0.43
N TRP A 79 -35.43 -31.86 0.85
CA TRP A 79 -35.54 -33.15 1.52
C TRP A 79 -36.30 -33.00 2.84
N LYS A 80 -35.92 -32.05 3.71
CA LYS A 80 -36.63 -31.79 4.98
C LYS A 80 -38.11 -31.47 4.79
N ALA A 81 -38.47 -30.76 3.73
CA ALA A 81 -39.85 -30.37 3.46
C ALA A 81 -40.69 -31.51 2.86
N LYS A 82 -40.07 -32.44 2.12
CA LYS A 82 -40.77 -33.48 1.35
C LYS A 82 -40.59 -34.89 1.88
N GLU A 83 -39.76 -35.09 2.89
CA GLU A 83 -39.50 -36.40 3.48
C GLU A 83 -40.79 -37.08 3.98
N SER A 84 -41.61 -36.40 4.77
CA SER A 84 -42.85 -36.98 5.31
C SER A 84 -43.85 -37.36 4.20
N ASP A 85 -44.05 -36.46 3.23
CA ASP A 85 -44.96 -36.68 2.10
C ASP A 85 -44.53 -37.88 1.25
N LEU A 86 -43.22 -38.01 0.99
CA LEU A 86 -42.66 -39.10 0.19
C LEU A 86 -42.72 -40.44 0.92
N ARG A 87 -42.47 -40.46 2.23
CA ARG A 87 -42.60 -41.68 3.06
C ARG A 87 -44.05 -42.15 3.16
N HIS A 88 -45.01 -41.24 3.34
CA HIS A 88 -46.44 -41.59 3.36
C HIS A 88 -46.95 -42.17 2.01
N LEU A 89 -46.39 -41.70 0.89
CA LEU A 89 -46.70 -42.24 -0.45
C LEU A 89 -46.15 -43.66 -0.67
N GLU A 90 -45.02 -43.99 -0.04
CA GLU A 90 -44.42 -45.33 -0.05
C GLU A 90 -45.32 -46.32 0.70
N ASP A 91 -45.70 -45.99 1.94
CA ASP A 91 -46.56 -46.81 2.80
C ASP A 91 -47.95 -47.02 2.17
N ALA A 92 -48.50 -45.99 1.51
CA ALA A 92 -49.78 -46.07 0.82
C ALA A 92 -49.74 -46.98 -0.42
N LYS A 93 -48.62 -46.99 -1.16
CA LYS A 93 -48.42 -47.92 -2.29
C LYS A 93 -48.29 -49.36 -1.82
N VAL A 94 -47.56 -49.60 -0.73
CA VAL A 94 -47.38 -50.94 -0.15
C VAL A 94 -48.71 -51.51 0.37
N SER A 95 -49.59 -50.69 0.96
CA SER A 95 -50.86 -51.19 1.52
C SER A 95 -52.03 -51.32 0.53
N LYS A 96 -52.14 -50.46 -0.50
CA LYS A 96 -53.27 -50.51 -1.48
C LYS A 96 -53.05 -51.43 -2.68
N PHE A 97 -51.80 -51.75 -3.04
CA PHE A 97 -51.47 -52.59 -4.20
C PHE A 97 -50.84 -53.95 -3.82
N GLY A 98 -50.68 -54.23 -2.52
CA GLY A 98 -49.78 -55.25 -1.99
C GLY A 98 -50.12 -56.72 -2.19
N LYS A 99 -51.23 -57.12 -2.86
CA LYS A 99 -51.48 -58.56 -3.13
C LYS A 99 -52.10 -58.91 -4.49
N GLY A 100 -52.81 -58.01 -5.14
CA GLY A 100 -53.61 -58.37 -6.33
C GLY A 100 -52.98 -58.08 -7.69
N ILE A 101 -52.06 -57.11 -7.78
CA ILE A 101 -51.58 -56.60 -9.09
C ILE A 101 -50.09 -56.89 -9.32
N ILE A 102 -49.32 -57.19 -8.27
CA ILE A 102 -47.88 -57.51 -8.36
C ILE A 102 -47.63 -58.80 -9.16
N SER A 103 -48.60 -59.70 -9.29
CA SER A 103 -48.47 -60.91 -10.13
C SER A 103 -48.72 -60.70 -11.62
N SER A 104 -49.27 -59.55 -12.04
CA SER A 104 -49.67 -59.30 -13.44
C SER A 104 -48.61 -58.57 -14.26
N TRP A 105 -47.81 -57.73 -13.60
CA TRP A 105 -46.73 -57.01 -14.25
C TRP A 105 -45.42 -57.68 -13.85
N LYS A 106 -44.79 -58.39 -14.79
CA LYS A 106 -43.37 -58.77 -14.70
C LYS A 106 -42.53 -57.49 -14.73
N MET A 107 -42.57 -56.69 -13.67
CA MET A 107 -41.51 -55.75 -13.36
C MET A 107 -40.42 -56.59 -12.71
N ASN A 108 -39.23 -56.61 -13.32
CA ASN A 108 -38.07 -57.22 -12.70
C ASN A 108 -37.89 -56.53 -11.34
N ASP A 109 -37.87 -57.31 -10.26
CA ASP A 109 -37.70 -56.85 -8.86
C ASP A 109 -36.42 -56.00 -8.68
N GLU A 110 -35.51 -55.99 -9.66
CA GLU A 110 -34.24 -55.27 -9.63
C GLU A 110 -34.35 -53.74 -9.81
N ASP A 111 -35.47 -53.19 -10.32
CA ASP A 111 -35.57 -51.76 -10.66
C ASP A 111 -36.43 -50.91 -9.70
N ALA A 112 -37.05 -51.52 -8.69
CA ALA A 112 -37.87 -50.81 -7.70
C ALA A 112 -37.02 -50.28 -6.54
N LEU A 113 -36.08 -49.37 -6.82
CA LEU A 113 -35.31 -48.68 -5.78
C LEU A 113 -36.25 -48.03 -4.75
N THR A 114 -36.02 -48.35 -3.47
CA THR A 114 -36.76 -47.78 -2.34
C THR A 114 -36.52 -46.26 -2.31
N ILE A 115 -37.50 -45.46 -1.87
CA ILE A 115 -37.33 -44.00 -1.81
C ILE A 115 -36.10 -43.65 -0.94
N GLN A 116 -35.86 -44.43 0.12
CA GLN A 116 -34.68 -44.32 0.97
C GLN A 116 -33.34 -44.54 0.25
N GLU A 117 -33.24 -45.54 -0.63
CA GLU A 117 -32.01 -45.82 -1.40
C GLU A 117 -31.76 -44.69 -2.42
N SER A 118 -32.81 -44.19 -3.06
CA SER A 118 -32.71 -43.07 -3.99
C SER A 118 -32.30 -41.76 -3.32
N ALA A 119 -32.72 -41.55 -2.06
CA ALA A 119 -32.33 -40.40 -1.26
C ALA A 119 -30.86 -40.48 -0.82
N GLN A 120 -30.39 -41.66 -0.43
CA GLN A 120 -28.97 -41.88 -0.11
C GLN A 120 -28.07 -41.60 -1.32
N LEU A 121 -28.49 -42.03 -2.51
CA LEU A 121 -27.74 -41.76 -3.74
C LEU A 121 -27.63 -40.27 -4.06
N VAL A 122 -28.65 -39.48 -3.71
CA VAL A 122 -28.61 -38.01 -3.88
C VAL A 122 -27.75 -37.38 -2.79
N ASP A 123 -27.82 -37.85 -1.55
CA ASP A 123 -26.99 -37.37 -0.45
C ASP A 123 -25.49 -37.54 -0.76
N VAL A 124 -25.10 -38.66 -1.38
CA VAL A 124 -23.72 -38.87 -1.87
C VAL A 124 -23.30 -37.78 -2.86
N GLN A 125 -24.18 -37.37 -3.78
CA GLN A 125 -23.87 -36.27 -4.71
C GLN A 125 -23.78 -34.91 -4.00
N CYS A 126 -24.61 -34.68 -2.99
CA CYS A 126 -24.53 -33.48 -2.17
C CYS A 126 -23.27 -33.45 -1.31
N GLN A 127 -22.79 -34.60 -0.82
CA GLN A 127 -21.49 -34.71 -0.14
C GLN A 127 -20.35 -34.37 -1.10
N ARG A 128 -20.37 -34.92 -2.34
CA ARG A 128 -19.38 -34.53 -3.39
C ARG A 128 -19.37 -33.02 -3.64
N LEU A 129 -20.54 -32.38 -3.74
CA LEU A 129 -20.64 -30.93 -3.90
C LEU A 129 -20.10 -30.17 -2.68
N ARG A 130 -20.35 -30.64 -1.46
CA ARG A 130 -19.77 -30.03 -0.24
C ARG A 130 -18.24 -30.13 -0.25
N ASP A 131 -17.69 -31.28 -0.64
CA ASP A 131 -16.24 -31.47 -0.75
C ASP A 131 -15.64 -30.54 -1.80
N LEU A 132 -16.30 -30.39 -2.96
CA LEU A 132 -15.92 -29.40 -3.97
C LEU A 132 -15.95 -27.98 -3.44
N SER A 133 -16.93 -27.62 -2.61
CA SER A 133 -16.98 -26.29 -1.99
C SER A 133 -15.75 -26.01 -1.12
N VAL A 134 -15.29 -27.00 -0.36
CA VAL A 134 -14.07 -26.89 0.46
C VAL A 134 -12.85 -26.69 -0.43
N ARG A 135 -12.75 -27.44 -1.53
CA ARG A 135 -11.65 -27.29 -2.49
C ARG A 135 -11.65 -25.94 -3.20
N PHE A 136 -12.82 -25.45 -3.63
CA PHE A 136 -12.93 -24.11 -4.22
C PHE A 136 -12.52 -23.02 -3.23
N LYS A 137 -12.82 -23.18 -1.94
CA LYS A 137 -12.38 -22.26 -0.90
C LYS A 137 -10.86 -22.24 -0.73
N ASP A 138 -10.21 -23.39 -0.82
CA ASP A 138 -8.74 -23.48 -0.81
C ASP A 138 -8.14 -22.79 -2.04
N LEU A 139 -8.64 -23.11 -3.24
CA LEU A 139 -8.21 -22.47 -4.50
C LEU A 139 -8.42 -20.96 -4.47
N HIS A 140 -9.52 -20.49 -3.91
CA HIS A 140 -9.80 -19.06 -3.75
C HIS A 140 -8.78 -18.41 -2.81
N GLY A 141 -8.44 -19.06 -1.70
CA GLY A 141 -7.37 -18.59 -0.79
C GLY A 141 -6.02 -18.50 -1.48
N ARG A 142 -5.67 -19.51 -2.29
CA ARG A 142 -4.45 -19.52 -3.12
C ARG A 142 -4.44 -18.38 -4.14
N ALA A 143 -5.56 -18.14 -4.83
CA ALA A 143 -5.69 -17.07 -5.80
C ALA A 143 -5.54 -15.68 -5.15
N ILE A 144 -6.10 -15.46 -3.95
CA ILE A 144 -5.87 -14.24 -3.16
C ILE A 144 -4.39 -14.09 -2.82
N GLY A 145 -3.74 -15.16 -2.33
CA GLY A 145 -2.32 -15.12 -2.00
C GLY A 145 -1.43 -14.76 -3.20
N LEU A 146 -1.72 -15.31 -4.38
CA LEU A 146 -1.02 -14.99 -5.62
C LEU A 146 -1.23 -13.53 -6.05
N ARG A 147 -2.48 -13.05 -6.01
CA ARG A 147 -2.82 -11.65 -6.32
C ARG A 147 -2.09 -10.68 -5.39
N ASP A 148 -2.16 -10.93 -4.09
CA ASP A 148 -1.57 -10.05 -3.09
C ASP A 148 -0.03 -10.10 -3.17
N GLY A 149 0.54 -11.28 -3.42
CA GLY A 149 1.98 -11.44 -3.69
C GLY A 149 2.44 -10.63 -4.89
N LEU A 150 1.70 -10.69 -6.01
CA LEU A 150 1.96 -9.94 -7.23
C LEU A 150 1.91 -8.42 -6.98
N PHE A 151 0.87 -7.92 -6.29
CA PHE A 151 0.76 -6.49 -6.00
C PHE A 151 1.84 -5.97 -5.06
N ASN A 152 2.17 -6.74 -4.04
CA ASN A 152 3.25 -6.38 -3.12
C ASN A 152 4.58 -6.29 -3.88
N ALA A 153 4.89 -7.26 -4.74
CA ALA A 153 6.10 -7.25 -5.57
C ALA A 153 6.10 -6.05 -6.54
N SER A 154 5.00 -5.82 -7.26
CA SER A 154 4.85 -4.69 -8.19
C SER A 154 5.04 -3.33 -7.50
N SER A 155 4.47 -3.15 -6.30
CA SER A 155 4.64 -1.90 -5.54
C SER A 155 6.09 -1.61 -5.17
N VAL A 156 6.88 -2.67 -4.87
CA VAL A 156 8.30 -2.54 -4.55
C VAL A 156 9.12 -2.20 -5.78
N ILE A 157 8.79 -2.75 -6.95
CA ILE A 157 9.44 -2.38 -8.20
C ILE A 157 9.11 -0.95 -8.57
N GLU A 158 7.84 -0.58 -8.54
CA GLU A 158 7.41 0.78 -8.86
C GLU A 158 8.12 1.79 -7.95
N ALA A 159 8.24 1.48 -6.65
CA ALA A 159 9.03 2.28 -5.71
C ALA A 159 10.52 2.35 -6.09
N ARG A 160 11.12 1.24 -6.54
CA ARG A 160 12.51 1.20 -6.99
C ARG A 160 12.72 2.01 -8.27
N GLU A 161 11.81 1.92 -9.22
CA GLU A 161 11.85 2.69 -10.47
C GLU A 161 11.66 4.18 -10.22
N ALA A 162 10.70 4.55 -9.35
CA ALA A 162 10.54 5.92 -8.89
C ALA A 162 11.79 6.45 -8.18
N THR A 163 12.46 5.60 -7.39
CA THR A 163 13.73 5.97 -6.73
C THR A 163 14.84 6.22 -7.75
N LYS A 164 15.00 5.33 -8.74
CA LYS A 164 15.97 5.52 -9.83
C LYS A 164 15.68 6.78 -10.64
N LEU A 165 14.41 7.05 -10.92
CA LEU A 165 14.00 8.28 -11.61
C LEU A 165 14.32 9.52 -10.77
N ALA A 166 14.05 9.49 -9.46
CA ALA A 166 14.38 10.58 -8.55
C ALA A 166 15.89 10.81 -8.45
N GLU A 167 16.70 9.74 -8.46
CA GLU A 167 18.17 9.83 -8.53
C GLU A 167 18.63 10.48 -9.84
N ASN A 168 18.05 10.10 -10.98
CA ASN A 168 18.36 10.71 -12.27
C ASN A 168 18.02 12.21 -12.30
N VAL A 169 16.84 12.60 -11.78
CA VAL A 169 16.44 14.01 -11.66
C VAL A 169 17.36 14.78 -10.70
N LYS A 170 17.78 14.14 -9.60
CA LYS A 170 18.72 14.72 -8.64
C LYS A 170 20.08 15.00 -9.29
N LEU A 171 20.62 14.05 -10.05
CA LEU A 171 21.88 14.23 -10.77
C LEU A 171 21.78 15.38 -11.78
N LEU A 172 20.71 15.43 -12.58
CA LEU A 172 20.48 16.52 -13.52
C LEU A 172 20.39 17.88 -12.80
N THR A 173 19.68 17.92 -11.67
CA THR A 173 19.55 19.14 -10.85
C THR A 173 20.91 19.60 -10.32
N TYR A 174 21.78 18.69 -9.88
CA TYR A 174 23.14 19.03 -9.47
C TYR A 174 23.97 19.62 -10.60
N VAL A 175 23.86 19.05 -11.80
CA VAL A 175 24.52 19.59 -12.99
C VAL A 175 24.02 21.01 -13.30
N THR A 176 22.71 21.24 -13.31
CA THR A 176 22.12 22.58 -13.54
C THR A 176 22.54 23.59 -12.48
N ILE A 177 22.49 23.20 -11.19
CA ILE A 177 22.91 24.07 -10.08
C ILE A 177 24.40 24.41 -10.16
N PHE A 178 25.24 23.48 -10.63
CA PHE A 178 26.65 23.74 -10.91
C PHE A 178 26.82 24.75 -12.06
N PHE A 179 26.06 24.61 -13.14
CA PHE A 179 26.25 25.41 -14.35
C PHE A 179 25.67 26.81 -14.26
N LEU A 180 24.65 27.04 -13.43
CA LEU A 180 23.96 28.32 -13.36
C LEU A 180 24.85 29.47 -12.81
N PRO A 181 25.61 29.30 -11.70
CA PRO A 181 26.58 30.29 -11.27
C PRO A 181 27.71 30.48 -12.28
N LEU A 182 28.16 29.38 -12.92
CA LEU A 182 29.27 29.42 -13.87
C LEU A 182 28.88 30.18 -15.14
N GLY A 183 27.68 29.94 -15.66
CA GLY A 183 27.10 30.70 -16.77
C GLY A 183 26.93 32.19 -16.45
N PHE A 184 26.51 32.52 -15.22
CA PHE A 184 26.46 33.90 -14.75
C PHE A 184 27.84 34.56 -14.71
N CYS A 185 28.87 33.84 -14.23
CA CYS A 185 30.24 34.33 -14.21
C CYS A 185 30.77 34.62 -15.62
N VAL A 186 30.53 33.72 -16.57
CA VAL A 186 30.93 33.90 -17.99
C VAL A 186 30.20 35.09 -18.62
N ALA A 187 28.89 35.22 -18.36
CA ALA A 187 28.10 36.35 -18.86
C ALA A 187 28.57 37.69 -18.26
N LEU A 188 28.85 37.72 -16.96
CA LEU A 188 29.41 38.88 -16.27
C LEU A 188 30.77 39.30 -16.84
N TRP A 189 31.61 38.33 -17.18
CA TRP A 189 32.90 38.58 -17.82
C TRP A 189 32.77 39.12 -19.24
N SER A 190 31.75 38.69 -19.99
CA SER A 190 31.49 39.15 -21.35
C SER A 190 30.94 40.58 -21.45
N MET A 191 30.42 41.16 -20.37
CA MET A 191 29.68 42.43 -20.41
C MET A 191 30.51 43.63 -19.88
N ASN A 192 31.67 43.38 -19.28
CA ASN A 192 32.35 44.37 -18.44
C ASN A 192 33.72 44.77 -18.98
N ASP A 193 33.77 45.91 -19.71
CA ASP A 193 35.01 46.46 -20.26
C ASP A 193 35.70 47.51 -19.35
N ASN A 194 35.04 47.99 -18.29
CA ASN A 194 35.43 49.23 -17.60
C ASN A 194 35.77 49.08 -16.10
N ILE A 195 35.80 47.86 -15.55
CA ILE A 195 36.20 47.59 -14.15
C ILE A 195 37.58 46.94 -14.12
N ASP A 196 38.33 47.22 -13.05
CA ASP A 196 39.60 46.59 -12.74
C ASP A 196 39.48 45.05 -12.81
N THR A 197 40.08 44.47 -13.86
CA THR A 197 39.88 43.08 -14.29
C THR A 197 40.25 42.09 -13.19
N ILE A 198 41.22 42.46 -12.35
CA ILE A 198 41.74 41.60 -11.27
C ILE A 198 40.75 41.54 -10.09
N ALA A 199 40.26 42.69 -9.61
CA ALA A 199 39.28 42.72 -8.52
C ALA A 199 37.96 42.03 -8.90
N PHE A 200 37.55 42.21 -10.16
CA PHE A 200 36.39 41.54 -10.72
C PHE A 200 36.59 40.02 -10.87
N ALA A 201 37.76 39.59 -11.37
CA ALA A 201 38.09 38.16 -11.47
C ALA A 201 38.10 37.47 -10.11
N VAL A 202 38.69 38.09 -9.08
CA VAL A 202 38.76 37.54 -7.71
C VAL A 202 37.37 37.40 -7.09
N THR A 203 36.52 38.44 -7.20
CA THR A 203 35.17 38.40 -6.61
C THR A 203 34.27 37.38 -7.30
N THR A 204 34.33 37.29 -8.63
CA THR A 204 33.55 36.33 -9.42
C THR A 204 33.99 34.89 -9.12
N THR A 205 35.31 34.66 -9.02
CA THR A 205 35.87 33.35 -8.66
C THR A 205 35.51 32.96 -7.22
N ALA A 206 35.55 33.89 -6.28
CA ALA A 206 35.19 33.64 -4.88
C ALA A 206 33.69 33.27 -4.73
N VAL A 207 32.81 33.96 -5.47
CA VAL A 207 31.37 33.63 -5.50
C VAL A 207 31.15 32.26 -6.12
N ALA A 208 31.78 31.95 -7.26
CA ALA A 208 31.67 30.66 -7.92
C ALA A 208 32.13 29.51 -7.00
N LEU A 209 33.30 29.63 -6.39
CA LEU A 209 33.83 28.65 -5.43
C LEU A 209 32.93 28.52 -4.19
N GLY A 210 32.43 29.64 -3.67
CA GLY A 210 31.52 29.65 -2.53
C GLY A 210 30.22 28.89 -2.82
N THR A 211 29.60 29.15 -3.96
CA THR A 211 28.40 28.41 -4.40
C THR A 211 28.73 26.93 -4.60
N TYR A 212 29.89 26.61 -5.15
CA TYR A 212 30.33 25.24 -5.36
C TYR A 212 30.46 24.43 -4.08
N VAL A 213 31.14 24.99 -3.08
CA VAL A 213 31.34 24.37 -1.76
C VAL A 213 30.00 24.15 -1.07
N LEU A 214 29.07 25.11 -1.21
CA LEU A 214 27.72 25.01 -0.64
C LEU A 214 26.91 23.89 -1.30
N VAL A 215 27.00 23.74 -2.62
CA VAL A 215 26.31 22.69 -3.39
C VAL A 215 26.93 21.31 -3.13
N ALA A 216 28.25 21.20 -3.08
CA ALA A 216 28.94 19.96 -2.71
C ALA A 216 28.58 19.51 -1.28
N ASN A 217 28.38 20.47 -0.38
CA ASN A 217 27.93 20.21 0.98
C ASN A 217 26.41 20.28 1.15
N LEU A 218 25.61 20.29 0.08
CA LEU A 218 24.17 20.51 0.20
C LEU A 218 23.49 19.46 1.09
N ASN A 219 23.96 18.21 1.04
CA ASN A 219 23.41 17.14 1.89
C ASN A 219 23.70 17.37 3.38
N ASN A 220 24.92 17.83 3.70
CA ASN A 220 25.32 18.21 5.06
C ASN A 220 24.63 19.50 5.51
N PHE A 221 24.47 20.47 4.62
CA PHE A 221 23.80 21.74 4.86
C PHE A 221 22.31 21.55 5.14
N VAL A 222 21.62 20.75 4.33
CA VAL A 222 20.22 20.37 4.56
C VAL A 222 20.08 19.57 5.87
N GLY A 223 21.04 18.68 6.17
CA GLY A 223 21.11 18.01 7.47
C GLY A 223 21.23 18.98 8.64
N GLY A 224 22.14 19.96 8.53
CA GLY A 224 22.33 21.03 9.51
C GLY A 224 21.09 21.91 9.68
N ILE A 225 20.42 22.28 8.59
CA ILE A 225 19.15 23.03 8.62
C ILE A 225 18.07 22.21 9.29
N LYS A 226 17.97 20.90 9.03
CA LYS A 226 16.99 20.02 9.70
C LYS A 226 17.25 19.92 11.20
N ILE A 227 18.52 19.89 11.62
CA ILE A 227 18.88 19.88 13.05
C ILE A 227 18.53 21.24 13.68
N ALA A 228 18.89 22.33 13.00
CA ALA A 228 18.58 23.69 13.44
C ALA A 228 17.07 23.93 13.53
N SER A 229 16.29 23.49 12.53
CA SER A 229 14.84 23.64 12.51
C SER A 229 14.16 22.79 13.60
N LYS A 230 14.64 21.56 13.85
CA LYS A 230 14.16 20.75 14.99
C LYS A 230 14.46 21.40 16.33
N LYS A 231 15.64 22.00 16.49
CA LYS A 231 16.03 22.72 17.71
C LYS A 231 15.19 23.98 17.91
N LEU A 232 15.09 24.81 16.88
CA LEU A 232 14.22 26.00 16.84
C LEU A 232 12.77 25.63 17.13
N ARG A 233 12.26 24.56 16.53
CA ARG A 233 10.90 24.06 16.79
C ARG A 233 10.69 23.72 18.26
N LYS A 234 11.62 23.00 18.88
CA LYS A 234 11.55 22.68 20.32
C LYS A 234 11.56 23.95 21.18
N ASP A 235 12.46 24.89 20.87
CA ASP A 235 12.60 26.15 21.62
C ASP A 235 11.37 27.06 21.45
N VAL A 236 10.77 27.06 20.26
CA VAL A 236 9.55 27.82 19.94
C VAL A 236 8.33 27.22 20.61
N ILE A 237 8.13 25.90 20.55
CA ILE A 237 7.01 25.24 21.24
C ILE A 237 7.13 25.47 22.76
N ALA A 238 8.34 25.33 23.32
CA ALA A 238 8.60 25.63 24.73
C ALA A 238 8.37 27.12 25.09
N SER A 239 8.54 28.04 24.13
CA SER A 239 8.22 29.45 24.30
C SER A 239 6.71 29.71 24.23
N MET A 240 6.00 29.03 23.33
CA MET A 240 4.55 29.13 23.15
C MET A 240 3.78 28.60 24.35
N GLU A 241 4.27 27.53 24.99
CA GLU A 241 3.68 26.98 26.22
C GLU A 241 3.82 27.89 27.45
N LYS A 242 4.86 28.75 27.46
CA LYS A 242 5.17 29.69 28.55
C LYS A 242 4.51 31.06 28.38
N GLU A 243 3.90 31.33 27.23
CA GLU A 243 3.33 32.64 26.93
C GLU A 243 1.98 32.85 27.63
N LYS A 244 1.71 34.09 28.10
CA LYS A 244 0.49 34.44 28.86
C LYS A 244 -0.80 34.39 28.03
N SER A 245 -0.71 34.40 26.70
CA SER A 245 -1.86 34.36 25.80
C SER A 245 -2.43 32.95 25.72
N ASP A 246 -3.70 32.79 26.07
CA ASP A 246 -4.39 31.48 26.13
C ASP A 246 -4.45 30.77 24.76
N GLY A 247 -4.49 31.54 23.66
CA GLY A 247 -4.48 31.01 22.30
C GLY A 247 -3.17 30.31 21.93
N TRP A 248 -2.03 30.95 22.21
CA TRP A 248 -0.70 30.39 21.91
C TRP A 248 -0.34 29.23 22.83
N LYS A 249 -0.79 29.27 24.08
CA LYS A 249 -0.63 28.16 25.04
C LYS A 249 -1.41 26.92 24.63
N LYS A 250 -2.64 27.08 24.12
CA LYS A 250 -3.44 25.96 23.57
C LYS A 250 -2.81 25.37 22.31
N LEU A 251 -2.28 26.21 21.42
CA LEU A 251 -1.55 25.80 20.21
C LEU A 251 -0.26 25.05 20.55
N GLY A 252 0.57 25.57 21.46
CA GLY A 252 1.82 24.95 21.90
C GLY A 252 1.61 23.55 22.49
N LYS A 253 0.63 23.40 23.39
CA LYS A 253 0.24 22.10 23.97
C LYS A 253 -0.28 21.12 22.91
N GLY A 254 -0.99 21.62 21.91
CA GLY A 254 -1.41 20.85 20.74
C GLY A 254 -0.21 20.25 20.01
N PHE A 255 0.83 21.04 19.72
CA PHE A 255 2.03 20.54 19.04
C PHE A 255 2.89 19.56 19.85
N GLY A 256 2.82 19.57 21.19
CA GLY A 256 3.58 18.69 22.08
C GLY A 256 3.01 17.28 22.26
N THR A 257 1.70 17.08 22.04
CA THR A 257 1.02 15.78 22.29
C THR A 257 0.98 14.85 21.08
N PHE A 258 1.24 15.33 19.86
CA PHE A 258 1.15 14.51 18.65
C PHE A 258 2.50 13.88 18.28
N LYS A 259 2.61 12.56 18.45
CA LYS A 259 3.57 11.69 17.74
C LYS A 259 3.06 11.43 16.31
N PRO A 260 3.93 11.11 15.34
CA PRO A 260 3.50 10.85 13.98
C PRO A 260 2.91 9.44 13.92
N ASP A 261 1.66 9.31 14.34
CA ASP A 261 0.81 8.23 13.85
C ASP A 261 -0.14 8.80 12.82
N ARG A 262 -0.23 8.07 11.71
CA ARG A 262 -0.94 8.47 10.50
C ARG A 262 -2.41 8.76 10.84
N GLU A 263 -2.94 9.84 10.26
CA GLU A 263 -4.36 10.24 10.30
C GLU A 263 -4.85 11.02 11.53
N LYS A 264 -4.57 12.33 11.56
CA LYS A 264 -5.57 13.40 11.67
C LYS A 264 -4.91 14.79 11.59
N ILE A 265 -5.31 15.53 10.54
CA ILE A 265 -5.20 16.98 10.28
C ILE A 265 -4.14 17.73 11.09
N THR A 266 -2.97 17.91 10.48
CA THR A 266 -1.93 18.84 10.93
C THR A 266 -2.42 20.30 10.84
N PRO A 267 -2.28 21.15 11.85
CA PRO A 267 -2.21 22.59 11.62
C PRO A 267 -0.93 22.89 10.82
N SER A 268 -1.04 23.74 9.79
CA SER A 268 0.04 23.98 8.83
C SER A 268 1.33 24.48 9.52
N GLU A 269 2.48 23.94 9.11
CA GLU A 269 3.80 24.29 9.67
C GLU A 269 4.14 25.78 9.51
N TRP A 270 3.44 26.47 8.60
CA TRP A 270 3.48 27.91 8.40
C TRP A 270 3.11 28.73 9.64
N TRP A 271 2.31 28.19 10.57
CA TRP A 271 1.98 28.86 11.83
C TRP A 271 3.20 29.05 12.74
N VAL A 272 4.16 28.12 12.70
CA VAL A 272 5.42 28.24 13.46
C VAL A 272 6.28 29.36 12.89
N VAL A 273 6.38 29.44 11.56
CA VAL A 273 7.10 30.52 10.86
C VAL A 273 6.44 31.87 11.15
N TYR A 274 5.11 31.92 11.09
CA TYR A 274 4.33 33.11 11.41
C TYR A 274 4.55 33.58 12.85
N TYR A 275 4.53 32.67 13.83
CA TYR A 275 4.82 33.01 15.23
C TYR A 275 6.23 33.59 15.42
N ILE A 276 7.24 33.02 14.75
CA ILE A 276 8.61 33.56 14.79
C ILE A 276 8.63 34.98 14.24
N MET A 277 7.98 35.24 13.10
CA MET A 277 7.90 36.58 12.49
C MET A 277 7.21 37.58 13.43
N VAL A 278 6.07 37.21 14.02
CA VAL A 278 5.35 38.06 14.98
C VAL A 278 6.21 38.36 16.20
N LYS A 279 6.93 37.37 16.74
CA LYS A 279 7.84 37.57 17.87
C LYS A 279 8.99 38.50 17.51
N LEU A 280 9.55 38.38 16.30
CA LEU A 280 10.63 39.23 15.81
C LEU A 280 10.18 40.69 15.67
N VAL A 281 8.92 40.92 15.27
CA VAL A 281 8.31 42.25 15.17
C VAL A 281 7.94 42.84 16.54
N ARG A 282 7.49 42.00 17.49
CA ARG A 282 7.06 42.45 18.83
C ARG A 282 8.21 42.67 19.82
N THR A 283 9.40 42.13 19.55
CA THR A 283 10.56 42.30 20.42
C THR A 283 11.26 43.62 20.08
N PRO A 284 11.27 44.64 20.95
CA PRO A 284 12.06 45.85 20.70
C PRO A 284 13.54 45.44 20.66
N ARG A 285 14.22 45.68 19.53
CA ARG A 285 15.62 45.29 19.28
C ARG A 285 16.50 45.57 20.52
N PRO A 286 17.02 44.55 21.23
CA PRO A 286 18.15 44.78 22.10
C PRO A 286 19.39 44.72 21.21
N ASN A 287 20.11 45.83 21.13
CA ASN A 287 21.38 46.06 20.41
C ASN A 287 22.57 45.17 20.88
N ARG A 288 22.32 43.95 21.35
CA ARG A 288 23.31 43.08 21.99
C ARG A 288 24.24 42.36 21.01
N LEU A 289 23.83 42.20 19.75
CA LEU A 289 24.71 41.61 18.72
C LEU A 289 25.70 42.63 18.14
N PHE A 290 25.33 43.90 18.02
CA PHE A 290 26.23 44.95 17.52
C PHE A 290 27.29 45.38 18.56
N ARG A 291 26.97 45.32 19.87
CA ARG A 291 27.91 45.71 20.94
C ARG A 291 29.06 44.72 21.15
N ARG A 292 28.87 43.43 20.83
CA ARG A 292 29.94 42.42 20.98
C ARG A 292 31.05 42.54 19.93
N LEU A 293 30.73 43.03 18.73
CA LEU A 293 31.70 43.26 17.67
C LEU A 293 32.49 44.57 17.86
N VAL A 294 31.90 45.57 18.53
CA VAL A 294 32.60 46.84 18.84
C VAL A 294 33.53 46.68 20.05
N ASN A 295 33.12 45.96 21.10
CA ASN A 295 33.97 45.76 22.28
C ASN A 295 35.15 44.82 22.05
N THR A 296 35.06 43.88 21.11
CA THR A 296 36.21 43.04 20.73
C THR A 296 37.25 43.82 19.94
N LYS A 297 36.84 44.84 19.17
CA LYS A 297 37.75 45.74 18.46
C LYS A 297 38.43 46.74 19.41
N ALA A 298 37.68 47.32 20.36
CA ALA A 298 38.23 48.25 21.35
C ALA A 298 39.26 47.60 22.30
N SER A 299 39.02 46.35 22.72
CA SER A 299 39.98 45.60 23.56
C SER A 299 41.28 45.24 22.82
N SER A 300 41.25 45.17 21.48
CA SER A 300 42.43 44.85 20.67
C SER A 300 43.32 46.08 20.42
N ASP A 301 42.73 47.28 20.49
CA ASP A 301 43.44 48.55 20.28
C ASP A 301 44.04 49.11 21.59
N GLU A 302 43.45 48.82 22.76
CA GLU A 302 44.03 49.18 24.08
C GLU A 302 45.26 48.34 24.45
N GLU A 303 45.32 47.06 24.05
CA GLU A 303 46.53 46.22 24.24
C GLU A 303 47.72 46.67 23.37
N ARG A 304 47.49 47.47 22.32
CA ARG A 304 48.57 48.03 21.47
C ARG A 304 49.10 49.39 21.93
N GLN A 305 48.43 50.08 22.85
CA GLN A 305 48.84 51.43 23.29
C GLN A 305 49.36 51.49 24.74
N GLY A 306 49.27 50.41 25.52
CA GLY A 306 49.79 50.34 26.90
C GLY A 306 51.30 50.03 27.05
N GLY A 307 52.04 49.86 25.96
CA GLY A 307 53.48 49.57 26.00
C GLY A 307 54.34 50.81 25.74
N SER A 308 54.67 51.57 26.78
CA SER A 308 55.68 52.64 26.79
C SER A 308 56.12 52.88 28.25
N PRO A 309 57.31 53.39 28.63
CA PRO A 309 58.61 53.54 27.97
C PRO A 309 59.81 53.04 28.86
N GLU A 310 61.03 53.43 28.48
CA GLU A 310 62.29 53.50 29.28
C GLU A 310 63.04 52.21 29.66
N LYS A 311 64.15 51.94 28.95
CA LYS A 311 65.50 52.41 29.31
C LYS A 311 66.46 52.26 28.13
#